data_AF-A0A077ZFP8-F1
#
_entry.id   AF-A0A077ZFP8-F1
#
_cell.length_a   1.000
_cell.length_b   1.000
_cell.length_c   1.000
_cell.angle_alpha   90.00
_cell.angle_beta   90.00
_cell.angle_gamma   90.00
#
_symmetry.space_group_name_H-M   'P 1'
#
loop_
_entity.id
_entity.type
_entity.pdbx_description
1 polymer ?
#
loop_
_entity_poly.entity_id
_entity_poly.type
_entity_poly.pdbx_seq_one_letter_code
_entity_poly.pdbx_strand_id
1 'polypeptide(L)'
;MEDHYAENFIQCNLDGGLKDKKKGTTLVVGGDGRNLNDVVFQIFRIAAANRVGHIKMRASGLMTTPAMSLAIREFKADGAIILTASQSPDGQNGDFGIKFNGSNGGPVSISVAENIYQLTKTITHYSTCPELLINYTSVGFQRVDIDSVGTMTVEIFDSIKQYSDRMERIFDFYLFKSLFSESITGKPF
;
A
#
# COMPACT_ATOMS: atom_id res chain seq x y z
N MET A 1 -15.10 7.78 -11.53
CA MET A 1 -14.06 6.85 -11.98
C MET A 1 -14.71 5.98 -13.04
N GLU A 2 -14.05 5.76 -14.19
CA GLU A 2 -14.62 4.88 -15.24
C GLU A 2 -14.68 3.42 -14.76
N ASP A 3 -15.61 2.66 -15.33
CA ASP A 3 -15.71 1.22 -15.08
C ASP A 3 -14.38 0.52 -15.39
N HIS A 4 -13.99 -0.42 -14.53
CA HIS A 4 -12.78 -1.23 -14.63
C HIS A 4 -11.45 -0.46 -14.53
N TYR A 5 -11.47 0.86 -14.29
CA TYR A 5 -10.25 1.67 -14.21
C TYR A 5 -9.30 1.17 -13.10
N ALA A 6 -9.82 1.02 -11.88
CA ALA A 6 -9.02 0.58 -10.74
C ALA A 6 -8.53 -0.85 -10.93
N GLU A 7 -9.42 -1.74 -11.37
CA GLU A 7 -9.13 -3.15 -11.59
C GLU A 7 -8.01 -3.36 -12.61
N ASN A 8 -8.10 -2.64 -13.74
CA ASN A 8 -7.07 -2.67 -14.78
C ASN A 8 -5.72 -2.20 -14.23
N PHE A 9 -5.68 -1.07 -13.53
CA PHE A 9 -4.44 -0.56 -12.96
C PHE A 9 -3.86 -1.49 -11.89
N ILE A 10 -4.68 -2.08 -11.03
CA ILE A 10 -4.22 -3.04 -10.02
C ILE A 10 -3.62 -4.27 -10.72
N GLN A 11 -4.33 -4.85 -11.69
CA GLN A 11 -3.85 -6.01 -12.45
C GLN A 11 -2.52 -5.69 -13.16
N CYS A 12 -2.44 -4.56 -13.87
CA CYS A 12 -1.20 -4.15 -14.55
C CYS A 12 -0.04 -3.88 -13.58
N ASN A 13 -0.30 -3.34 -12.39
CA ASN A 13 0.73 -3.17 -11.37
C ASN A 13 1.27 -4.53 -10.88
N LEU A 14 0.40 -5.53 -10.68
CA LEU A 14 0.85 -6.88 -10.31
C LEU A 14 1.64 -7.53 -11.45
N ASP A 15 1.12 -7.48 -12.68
CA ASP A 15 1.75 -8.10 -13.86
C ASP A 15 3.07 -7.45 -14.23
N GLY A 16 3.15 -6.12 -14.15
CA GLY A 16 4.35 -5.38 -14.50
C GLY A 16 5.37 -5.31 -13.36
N GLY A 17 4.89 -5.10 -12.13
CA GLY A 17 5.71 -4.88 -10.94
C GLY A 17 6.23 -6.17 -10.31
N LEU A 18 5.40 -7.20 -10.20
CA LEU A 18 5.77 -8.51 -9.63
C LEU A 18 6.02 -9.58 -10.69
N LYS A 19 5.44 -9.45 -11.89
CA LYS A 19 5.61 -10.41 -13.01
C LYS A 19 5.25 -11.84 -12.60
N ASP A 20 6.05 -12.83 -12.97
CA ASP A 20 5.81 -14.24 -12.64
C ASP A 20 5.98 -14.55 -11.15
N LYS A 21 6.52 -13.60 -10.36
CA LYS A 21 6.77 -13.80 -8.93
C LYS A 21 5.55 -13.56 -8.06
N LYS A 22 4.41 -13.08 -8.58
CA LYS A 22 3.17 -12.75 -7.82
C LYS A 22 2.76 -13.81 -6.79
N LYS A 23 2.93 -15.09 -7.10
CA LYS A 23 2.47 -16.18 -6.24
C LYS A 23 3.23 -16.20 -4.93
N GLY A 24 2.52 -16.02 -3.81
CA GLY A 24 3.07 -16.07 -2.47
C GLY A 24 3.79 -14.80 -2.02
N THR A 25 3.76 -13.72 -2.80
CA THR A 25 4.41 -12.45 -2.42
C THR A 25 3.73 -11.78 -1.24
N THR A 26 4.50 -10.95 -0.56
CA THR A 26 3.99 -9.99 0.42
C THR A 26 3.90 -8.60 -0.20
N LEU A 27 2.72 -7.98 -0.15
CA LEU A 27 2.49 -6.61 -0.56
C LEU A 27 2.13 -5.73 0.64
N VAL A 28 2.64 -4.50 0.65
CA VAL A 28 2.10 -3.45 1.52
C VAL A 28 1.03 -2.66 0.75
N VAL A 29 -0.07 -2.32 1.40
CA VAL A 29 -1.15 -1.51 0.80
C VAL A 29 -1.43 -0.32 1.71
N GLY A 30 -1.56 0.86 1.11
CA GLY A 30 -1.94 2.05 1.85
C GLY A 30 -2.10 3.28 0.97
N GLY A 31 -2.54 4.37 1.55
CA GLY A 31 -2.80 5.61 0.82
C GLY A 31 -3.02 6.83 1.70
N ASP A 32 -3.28 7.95 1.04
CA ASP A 32 -3.42 9.27 1.68
C ASP A 32 -4.81 9.57 2.25
N GLY A 33 -5.75 8.63 2.16
CA GLY A 33 -7.10 8.71 2.75
C GLY A 33 -8.21 9.09 1.78
N ARG A 34 -7.90 9.46 0.53
CA ARG A 34 -8.91 9.87 -0.46
C ARG A 34 -9.79 8.73 -0.97
N ASN A 35 -11.12 8.80 -0.78
CA ASN A 35 -12.15 7.88 -1.32
C ASN A 35 -11.66 6.44 -1.59
N LEU A 36 -11.07 5.78 -0.57
CA LEU A 36 -10.27 4.57 -0.76
C LEU A 36 -11.08 3.27 -0.74
N ASN A 37 -12.27 3.27 -0.13
CA ASN A 37 -12.90 2.03 0.33
C ASN A 37 -13.13 1.03 -0.81
N ASP A 38 -13.69 1.49 -1.92
CA ASP A 38 -14.00 0.62 -3.06
C ASP A 38 -12.73 0.07 -3.70
N VAL A 39 -11.70 0.91 -3.84
CA VAL A 39 -10.42 0.50 -4.46
C VAL A 39 -9.65 -0.48 -3.57
N VAL A 40 -9.69 -0.30 -2.24
CA VAL A 40 -9.06 -1.25 -1.30
C VAL A 40 -9.68 -2.64 -1.42
N PHE A 41 -11.01 -2.75 -1.55
CA PHE A 41 -11.64 -4.04 -1.82
C PHE A 41 -11.19 -4.64 -3.15
N GLN A 42 -11.08 -3.84 -4.21
CA GLN A 42 -10.56 -4.33 -5.49
C GLN A 42 -9.12 -4.84 -5.38
N ILE A 43 -8.27 -4.19 -4.58
CA ILE A 43 -6.91 -4.67 -4.33
C ILE A 43 -6.94 -6.06 -3.70
N PHE A 44 -7.74 -6.27 -2.65
CA PHE A 44 -7.84 -7.59 -2.01
C PHE A 44 -8.30 -8.66 -3.00
N ARG A 45 -9.36 -8.37 -3.77
CA ARG A 45 -9.97 -9.31 -4.71
C ARG A 45 -9.03 -9.70 -5.84
N ILE A 46 -8.32 -8.73 -6.42
CA ILE A 46 -7.39 -8.97 -7.53
C ILE A 46 -6.10 -9.59 -7.04
N ALA A 47 -5.57 -9.15 -5.89
CA ALA A 47 -4.38 -9.75 -5.30
C ALA A 47 -4.62 -11.22 -4.94
N ALA A 48 -5.77 -11.54 -4.34
CA ALA A 48 -6.19 -12.91 -4.06
C ALA A 48 -6.22 -13.73 -5.35
N ALA A 49 -6.92 -13.28 -6.38
CA ALA A 49 -7.03 -13.98 -7.66
C ALA A 49 -5.67 -14.18 -8.35
N ASN A 50 -4.72 -13.26 -8.14
CA ASN A 50 -3.34 -13.35 -8.60
C ASN A 50 -2.40 -14.12 -7.64
N ARG A 51 -2.95 -14.76 -6.61
CA ARG A 51 -2.25 -15.61 -5.63
C ARG A 51 -1.20 -14.88 -4.80
N VAL A 52 -1.38 -13.59 -4.54
CA VAL A 52 -0.60 -12.86 -3.53
C VAL A 52 -0.79 -13.56 -2.17
N GLY A 53 0.31 -13.86 -1.49
CA GLY A 53 0.27 -14.66 -0.26
C GLY A 53 -0.07 -13.83 0.98
N HIS A 54 0.37 -12.58 1.02
CA HIS A 54 0.21 -11.73 2.19
C HIS A 54 0.01 -10.26 1.80
N ILE A 55 -1.01 -9.61 2.35
CA ILE A 55 -1.18 -8.15 2.33
C ILE A 55 -1.00 -7.60 3.74
N LYS A 56 -0.15 -6.58 3.87
CA LYS A 56 0.05 -5.82 5.10
C LYS A 56 -0.44 -4.38 4.92
N MET A 57 -1.22 -3.85 5.87
CA MET A 57 -1.68 -2.46 5.80
C MET A 57 -2.02 -1.89 7.18
N ARG A 58 -2.18 -0.56 7.29
CA ARG A 58 -2.80 0.07 8.46
C ARG A 58 -4.32 -0.03 8.39
N ALA A 59 -4.96 0.01 9.55
CA ALA A 59 -6.40 0.18 9.65
C ALA A 59 -6.92 1.33 8.77
N SER A 60 -8.02 1.08 8.06
CA SER A 60 -8.63 2.00 7.09
C SER A 60 -7.73 2.36 5.90
N GLY A 61 -6.61 1.67 5.70
CA GLY A 61 -5.69 1.88 4.56
C GLY A 61 -4.91 3.19 4.58
N LEU A 62 -4.95 3.95 5.67
CA LEU A 62 -4.37 5.29 5.71
C LEU A 62 -2.90 5.19 6.17
N MET A 63 -1.97 5.34 5.23
CA MET A 63 -0.53 5.26 5.45
C MET A 63 0.21 6.28 4.59
N THR A 64 1.12 7.03 5.20
CA THR A 64 1.97 7.98 4.45
C THR A 64 3.00 7.23 3.60
N THR A 65 3.45 7.85 2.50
CA THR A 65 4.49 7.26 1.63
C THR A 65 5.77 6.88 2.40
N PRO A 66 6.29 7.69 3.35
CA PRO A 66 7.42 7.27 4.18
C PRO A 66 7.13 6.05 5.06
N ALA A 67 5.92 5.97 5.65
CA ALA A 67 5.53 4.81 6.46
C ALA A 67 5.39 3.54 5.62
N MET A 68 4.87 3.65 4.39
CA MET A 68 4.82 2.51 3.46
C MET A 68 6.23 2.08 3.04
N SER A 69 7.11 3.03 2.71
CA SER A 69 8.52 2.75 2.38
C SER A 69 9.22 1.98 3.51
N LEU A 70 9.00 2.41 4.76
CA LEU A 70 9.50 1.72 5.95
C LEU A 70 8.93 0.31 6.06
N ALA A 71 7.60 0.16 5.96
CA ALA A 71 6.92 -1.12 6.09
C ALA A 71 7.42 -2.15 5.08
N ILE A 72 7.61 -1.74 3.81
CA ILE A 72 8.18 -2.62 2.76
C ILE A 72 9.53 -3.17 3.20
N ARG A 73 10.41 -2.29 3.70
CA ARG A 73 11.79 -2.64 4.08
C ARG A 73 11.84 -3.49 5.35
N GLU A 74 11.03 -3.18 6.37
CA GLU A 74 11.03 -3.93 7.63
C GLU A 74 10.39 -5.31 7.47
N PHE A 75 9.29 -5.42 6.73
CA PHE A 75 8.63 -6.69 6.48
C PHE A 75 9.25 -7.49 5.33
N LYS A 76 10.27 -6.95 4.66
CA LYS A 76 10.87 -7.53 3.45
C LYS A 76 9.80 -7.86 2.40
N ALA A 77 8.85 -6.95 2.23
CA ALA A 77 7.78 -7.11 1.25
C ALA A 77 8.34 -7.01 -0.18
N ASP A 78 7.65 -7.64 -1.12
CA ASP A 78 8.04 -7.67 -2.53
C ASP A 78 7.69 -6.36 -3.27
N GLY A 79 6.79 -5.57 -2.71
CA GLY A 79 6.41 -4.26 -3.22
C GLY A 79 5.25 -3.64 -2.44
N ALA A 80 4.70 -2.56 -2.97
CA ALA A 80 3.51 -1.94 -2.41
C ALA A 80 2.61 -1.30 -3.46
N ILE A 81 1.30 -1.35 -3.20
CA ILE A 81 0.30 -0.56 -3.93
C ILE A 81 -0.04 0.67 -3.07
N ILE A 82 0.15 1.84 -3.68
CA ILE A 82 0.04 3.13 -3.02
C ILE A 82 -1.10 3.94 -3.65
N LEU A 83 -2.10 4.27 -2.85
CA LEU A 83 -3.29 5.02 -3.27
C LEU A 83 -3.11 6.50 -2.94
N THR A 84 -2.71 7.29 -3.93
CA THR A 84 -2.46 8.73 -3.76
C THR A 84 -2.40 9.44 -5.10
N ALA A 85 -2.91 10.68 -5.14
CA ALA A 85 -2.61 11.63 -6.22
C ALA A 85 -1.58 12.70 -5.82
N SER A 86 -0.87 12.49 -4.71
CA SER A 86 0.19 13.36 -4.21
C SER A 86 -0.28 14.80 -3.97
N GLN A 87 0.04 15.72 -4.88
CA GLN A 87 -0.28 17.15 -4.75
C GLN A 87 -1.57 17.53 -5.48
N SER A 88 -2.17 16.61 -6.24
CA SER A 88 -3.40 16.88 -6.94
C SER A 88 -4.60 16.98 -6.00
N PRO A 89 -5.54 17.90 -6.29
CA PRO A 89 -6.73 18.11 -5.48
C PRO A 89 -7.57 16.82 -5.37
N ASP A 90 -8.16 16.63 -4.20
CA ASP A 90 -9.07 15.53 -3.90
C ASP A 90 -10.54 15.94 -4.16
N GLY A 91 -11.46 14.99 -4.11
CA GLY A 91 -12.90 15.19 -4.22
C GLY A 91 -13.54 14.29 -5.27
N GLN A 92 -14.86 14.42 -5.45
CA GLN A 92 -15.64 13.60 -6.40
C GLN A 92 -15.15 13.78 -7.86
N ASN A 93 -14.56 14.94 -8.16
CA ASN A 93 -13.90 15.28 -9.42
C ASN A 93 -12.38 15.49 -9.25
N GLY A 94 -11.82 15.07 -8.11
CA GLY A 94 -10.39 15.17 -7.84
C GLY A 94 -9.60 14.05 -8.51
N ASP A 95 -8.29 14.19 -8.53
CA ASP A 95 -7.42 13.17 -9.09
C ASP A 95 -7.32 11.97 -8.14
N PHE A 96 -7.29 10.79 -8.74
CA PHE A 96 -7.00 9.54 -8.05
C PHE A 96 -5.85 8.83 -8.76
N GLY A 97 -4.89 8.32 -7.98
CA GLY A 97 -3.71 7.65 -8.51
C GLY A 97 -3.40 6.36 -7.77
N ILE A 98 -3.05 5.33 -8.55
CA ILE A 98 -2.55 4.05 -8.04
C ILE A 98 -1.09 3.94 -8.47
N LYS A 99 -0.17 3.90 -7.50
CA LYS A 99 1.28 3.77 -7.74
C LYS A 99 1.79 2.42 -7.24
N PHE A 100 2.93 2.01 -7.75
CA PHE A 100 3.62 0.79 -7.30
C PHE A 100 5.06 1.09 -6.87
N ASN A 101 5.40 0.68 -5.65
CA ASN A 101 6.76 0.69 -5.14
C ASN A 101 7.36 -0.72 -5.17
N GLY A 102 8.66 -0.81 -5.45
CA GLY A 102 9.39 -2.06 -5.45
C GLY A 102 9.85 -2.48 -4.05
N SER A 103 10.44 -3.67 -3.95
CA SER A 103 10.95 -4.27 -2.70
C SER A 103 12.03 -3.46 -1.98
N ASN A 104 12.66 -2.49 -2.64
CA ASN A 104 13.60 -1.56 -2.00
C ASN A 104 12.90 -0.49 -1.13
N GLY A 105 11.57 -0.41 -1.18
CA GLY A 105 10.73 0.57 -0.50
C GLY A 105 10.50 1.87 -1.27
N GLY A 106 11.13 2.03 -2.44
CA GLY A 106 11.00 3.22 -3.28
C GLY A 106 10.14 2.97 -4.52
N PRO A 107 9.93 4.02 -5.34
CA PRO A 107 9.30 3.87 -6.65
C PRO A 107 10.05 2.83 -7.48
N VAL A 108 9.30 2.08 -8.30
CA VAL A 108 9.92 1.16 -9.26
C VAL A 108 10.82 1.88 -10.27
N SER A 109 11.73 1.14 -10.89
CA SER A 109 12.57 1.69 -11.96
C SER A 109 11.71 2.19 -13.12
N ILE A 110 12.25 3.13 -13.89
CA ILE A 110 11.60 3.67 -15.10
C ILE A 110 11.19 2.54 -16.05
N SER A 111 12.04 1.52 -16.22
CA SER A 111 11.73 0.36 -17.05
C SER A 111 10.52 -0.44 -16.58
N VAL A 112 10.31 -0.57 -15.27
CA VAL A 112 9.15 -1.27 -14.70
C VAL A 112 7.90 -0.39 -14.81
N ALA A 113 8.02 0.91 -14.53
CA ALA A 113 6.92 1.86 -14.71
C ALA A 113 6.43 1.90 -16.16
N GLU A 114 7.35 1.95 -17.13
CA GLU A 114 7.01 1.92 -18.56
C GLU A 114 6.33 0.59 -18.94
N ASN A 115 6.82 -0.53 -18.41
CA ASN A 115 6.19 -1.83 -18.63
C ASN A 115 4.75 -1.87 -18.11
N ILE A 116 4.50 -1.37 -16.90
CA ILE A 116 3.14 -1.25 -16.34
C ILE A 116 2.27 -0.38 -17.25
N TYR A 117 2.79 0.76 -17.72
CA TYR A 117 2.06 1.64 -18.63
C TYR A 117 1.73 0.95 -19.98
N GLN A 118 2.64 0.19 -20.58
CA GLN A 118 2.33 -0.57 -21.79
C GLN A 118 1.28 -1.66 -21.56
N LEU A 119 1.30 -2.32 -20.40
CA LEU A 119 0.24 -3.26 -20.02
C LEU A 119 -1.12 -2.56 -19.92
N THR A 120 -1.21 -1.35 -19.37
CA THR A 120 -2.48 -0.62 -19.28
C THR A 120 -3.10 -0.28 -20.64
N LYS A 121 -2.29 -0.17 -21.71
CA LYS A 121 -2.78 0.06 -23.07
C LYS A 121 -3.32 -1.18 -23.76
N THR A 122 -2.90 -2.35 -23.30
CA THR A 122 -3.10 -3.63 -23.99
C THR A 122 -3.90 -4.65 -23.17
N ILE A 123 -4.18 -4.35 -21.90
CA ILE A 123 -4.99 -5.18 -21.03
C ILE A 123 -6.39 -5.41 -21.62
N THR A 124 -6.82 -6.67 -21.60
CA THR A 124 -8.14 -7.11 -22.07
C THR A 124 -8.94 -7.82 -21.00
N HIS A 125 -8.30 -8.21 -19.89
CA HIS A 125 -8.91 -8.92 -18.78
C HIS A 125 -8.11 -8.69 -17.49
N TYR A 126 -8.80 -8.84 -16.35
CA TYR A 126 -8.20 -8.93 -15.02
C TYR A 126 -8.78 -10.13 -14.27
N SER A 127 -8.04 -10.64 -13.29
CA SER A 127 -8.51 -11.73 -12.42
C SER A 127 -9.01 -11.16 -11.10
N THR A 128 -10.18 -11.60 -10.62
CA THR A 128 -10.78 -11.10 -9.37
C THR A 128 -11.54 -12.19 -8.61
N CYS A 129 -11.60 -12.06 -7.28
CA CYS A 129 -12.42 -12.88 -6.39
C CYS A 129 -13.57 -12.02 -5.83
N PRO A 130 -14.68 -11.83 -6.55
CA PRO A 130 -15.67 -10.77 -6.27
C PRO A 130 -16.35 -10.89 -4.90
N GLU A 131 -16.55 -12.11 -4.41
CA GLU A 131 -17.18 -12.37 -3.11
C GLU A 131 -16.24 -12.17 -1.91
N LEU A 132 -14.96 -11.85 -2.14
CA LEU A 132 -13.99 -11.68 -1.06
C LEU A 132 -14.29 -10.40 -0.26
N LEU A 133 -14.50 -10.59 1.04
CA LEU A 133 -14.67 -9.52 2.03
C LEU A 133 -13.58 -9.63 3.09
N ILE A 134 -12.92 -8.51 3.37
CA ILE A 134 -11.85 -8.39 4.37
C ILE A 134 -12.22 -7.26 5.31
N ASN A 135 -12.12 -7.48 6.62
CA ASN A 135 -12.23 -6.40 7.60
C ASN A 135 -10.86 -5.71 7.76
N TYR A 136 -10.70 -4.51 7.24
CA TYR A 136 -9.46 -3.74 7.38
C TYR A 136 -9.60 -2.52 8.30
N THR A 137 -10.64 -2.45 9.14
CA THR A 137 -10.89 -1.28 10.01
C THR A 137 -10.30 -1.43 11.41
N SER A 138 -9.79 -2.60 11.77
CA SER A 138 -9.20 -2.89 13.08
C SER A 138 -7.93 -3.73 12.94
N VAL A 139 -6.99 -3.55 13.87
CA VAL A 139 -5.74 -4.31 13.93
C VAL A 139 -6.04 -5.79 14.11
N GLY A 140 -5.34 -6.66 13.37
CA GLY A 140 -5.55 -8.10 13.43
C GLY A 140 -5.04 -8.85 12.21
N PHE A 141 -5.24 -10.16 12.24
CA PHE A 141 -4.87 -11.07 11.18
C PHE A 141 -6.10 -11.81 10.66
N GLN A 142 -6.24 -11.86 9.33
CA GLN A 142 -7.26 -12.65 8.67
C GLN A 142 -6.59 -13.56 7.65
N ARG A 143 -6.76 -14.87 7.83
CA ARG A 143 -6.38 -15.86 6.83
C ARG A 143 -7.63 -16.18 6.02
N VAL A 144 -7.54 -16.06 4.70
CA VAL A 144 -8.65 -16.34 3.80
C VAL A 144 -8.22 -17.38 2.77
N ASP A 145 -8.96 -18.48 2.75
CA ASP A 145 -8.78 -19.56 1.78
C ASP A 145 -9.77 -19.34 0.62
N ILE A 146 -9.24 -19.24 -0.60
CA ILE A 146 -10.01 -19.04 -1.83
C ILE A 146 -9.95 -20.32 -2.67
N ASP A 147 -11.11 -20.90 -2.94
CA ASP A 147 -11.25 -22.14 -3.71
C ASP A 147 -10.51 -22.07 -5.05
N SER A 148 -9.74 -23.12 -5.35
CA SER A 148 -8.91 -23.26 -6.57
C SER A 148 -7.82 -22.19 -6.79
N VAL A 149 -7.70 -21.20 -5.91
CA VAL A 149 -6.72 -20.11 -6.01
C VAL A 149 -5.60 -20.30 -4.99
N GLY A 150 -5.94 -20.52 -3.72
CA GLY A 150 -5.01 -20.70 -2.61
C GLY A 150 -5.37 -19.84 -1.40
N THR A 151 -4.42 -19.67 -0.49
CA THR A 151 -4.59 -18.84 0.72
C THR A 151 -3.96 -17.46 0.54
N MET A 152 -4.66 -16.42 0.97
CA MET A 152 -4.09 -15.09 1.23
C MET A 152 -4.23 -14.74 2.72
N THR A 153 -3.20 -14.15 3.30
CA THR A 153 -3.27 -13.54 4.64
C THR A 153 -3.37 -12.03 4.53
N VAL A 154 -4.21 -11.40 5.34
CA VAL A 154 -4.26 -9.95 5.51
C VAL A 154 -3.91 -9.61 6.95
N GLU A 155 -2.87 -8.81 7.13
CA GLU A 155 -2.40 -8.31 8.42
C GLU A 155 -2.61 -6.80 8.50
N ILE A 156 -3.47 -6.40 9.43
CA ILE A 156 -3.70 -5.01 9.78
C ILE A 156 -2.84 -4.68 10.98
N PHE A 157 -1.88 -3.78 10.83
CA PHE A 157 -0.91 -3.44 11.87
C PHE A 157 -0.92 -1.94 12.22
N ASP A 158 -0.32 -1.59 13.36
CA ASP A 158 -0.16 -0.20 13.77
C ASP A 158 1.05 0.45 13.07
N SER A 159 0.81 1.08 11.93
CA SER A 159 1.87 1.77 11.19
C SER A 159 2.34 3.07 11.85
N ILE A 160 1.54 3.67 12.73
CA ILE A 160 1.96 4.89 13.45
C ILE A 160 3.02 4.49 14.48
N LYS A 161 2.74 3.44 15.25
CA LYS A 161 3.72 2.89 16.19
C LYS A 161 4.99 2.45 15.47
N GLN A 162 4.87 1.69 14.37
CA GLN A 162 6.04 1.25 13.60
C GLN A 162 6.91 2.45 13.17
N TYR A 163 6.28 3.47 12.58
CA TYR A 163 7.01 4.64 12.10
C TYR A 163 7.61 5.46 13.25
N SER A 164 6.88 5.66 14.35
CA SER A 164 7.39 6.36 15.54
C SER A 164 8.59 5.65 16.15
N ASP A 165 8.50 4.33 16.36
CA ASP A 165 9.60 3.50 16.88
C ASP A 165 10.86 3.63 15.99
N ARG A 166 10.67 3.77 14.67
CA ARG A 166 11.78 4.00 13.75
C ARG A 166 12.38 5.39 13.90
N MET A 167 11.56 6.42 14.01
CA MET A 167 12.03 7.80 14.17
C MET A 167 12.78 7.97 15.50
N GLU A 168 12.33 7.34 16.58
CA GLU A 168 13.01 7.32 17.89
C GLU A 168 14.40 6.67 17.85
N ARG A 169 14.64 5.75 16.90
CA ARG A 169 15.97 5.15 16.70
C ARG A 169 16.90 6.01 15.84
N ILE A 170 16.35 6.95 15.07
CA ILE A 170 17.12 7.83 14.18
C ILE A 170 17.44 9.16 14.88
N PHE A 171 16.49 9.68 15.64
CA PHE A 171 16.59 10.98 16.30
C PHE A 171 16.51 10.85 17.81
N ASP A 172 17.14 11.78 18.52
CA ASP A 172 17.00 11.90 19.96
C ASP A 172 15.70 12.63 20.31
N PHE A 173 14.67 11.85 20.63
CA PHE A 173 13.37 12.39 21.02
C PHE A 173 13.41 13.11 22.37
N TYR A 174 14.37 12.79 23.24
CA TYR A 174 14.56 13.52 24.50
C TYR A 174 15.04 14.94 24.21
N LEU A 175 16.03 15.10 23.33
CA LEU A 175 16.49 16.42 22.91
C LEU A 175 15.38 17.23 22.24
N PHE A 176 14.57 16.63 21.37
CA PHE A 176 13.41 17.32 20.79
C PHE A 176 12.40 17.74 21.84
N LYS A 177 12.06 16.85 22.78
CA LYS A 177 11.14 17.18 23.87
C LYS A 177 11.68 18.35 24.71
N SER A 178 12.98 18.31 25.05
CA SER A 178 13.64 19.36 25.80
C SER A 178 13.71 20.70 25.05
N LEU A 179 13.87 20.65 23.72
CA LEU A 179 13.85 21.82 22.85
C LEU A 179 12.45 22.45 22.80
N PHE A 180 11.41 21.65 22.59
CA PHE A 180 10.02 22.12 22.55
C PHE A 180 9.46 22.52 23.92
N SER A 181 10.04 22.01 25.01
CA SER A 181 9.69 22.39 26.38
C SER A 181 10.54 23.53 26.95
N GLU A 182 11.28 24.26 26.11
CA GLU A 182 12.12 25.41 26.47
C GLU A 182 13.31 25.12 27.40
N SER A 183 13.52 23.87 27.79
CA SER A 183 14.55 23.50 28.77
C SER A 183 15.99 23.67 28.26
N ILE A 184 16.16 23.83 26.94
CA ILE A 184 17.47 24.07 26.30
C ILE A 184 17.69 25.56 25.97
N THR A 185 16.66 26.24 25.44
CA THR A 185 16.80 27.58 24.85
C THR A 185 16.21 28.71 25.70
N GLY A 186 15.39 28.39 26.71
CA GLY A 186 14.72 29.38 27.58
C GLY A 186 13.67 30.24 26.88
N LYS A 187 13.25 29.88 25.66
CA LYS A 187 12.14 30.49 24.91
C LYS A 187 11.45 29.41 24.05
N PRO A 188 10.11 29.48 23.89
CA PRO A 188 9.39 28.56 23.01
C PRO A 188 9.75 28.84 21.55
N PHE A 189 9.70 27.78 20.74
CA PHE A 189 9.64 27.89 19.28
C PHE A 189 8.32 28.49 18.82
#